data_AF-A0A178X864-F1
#
_entry.id   AF-A0A178X864-F1
#
_cell.length_a   1.000
_cell.length_b   1.000
_cell.length_c   1.000
_cell.angle_alpha   90.00
_cell.angle_beta   90.00
_cell.angle_gamma   90.00
#
_symmetry.space_group_name_H-M   'P 1'
#
loop_
_entity.id
_entity.type
_entity.pdbx_description
1 polymer ?
#
loop_
_entity_poly.entity_id
_entity_poly.type
_entity_poly.pdbx_seq_one_letter_code
_entity_poly.pdbx_strand_id
1 'polypeptide(L)'
;MAVLNTGLSDVHWLPGGARLVAEARAELPQKDGLAAAFTGLAALRAADIAVPDQDEVAIAAGTVRAATSRPAGALSRDDFRLPVPFDETAAGTSSAGLARAIRTLSGERLAVVPALGEWTASTVSDLLLGLWELPRVAVLARLDPAELGAPDTPERALLDYLDTGIPPLWTNRWRPPAPHHVLIAGVRLGAEGTLLSVVDTYRELGDNGVHDQPVEWVAAGLESVLLVADSRHAEALAQAVSYAGLRTGVS
;
A
#
# COMPACT_ATOMS: atom_id res chain seq x y z
N MET A 1 -19.16 26.88 -19.57
CA MET A 1 -19.51 26.33 -18.25
C MET A 1 -18.21 26.16 -17.50
N ALA A 2 -17.92 27.07 -16.56
CA ALA A 2 -16.73 26.97 -15.74
C ALA A 2 -16.94 25.83 -14.74
N VAL A 3 -16.14 24.78 -14.83
CA VAL A 3 -16.04 23.77 -13.79
C VAL A 3 -15.47 24.48 -12.57
N LEU A 4 -16.28 24.64 -11.54
CA LEU A 4 -15.81 25.08 -10.23
C LEU A 4 -14.89 23.96 -9.71
N ASN A 5 -13.58 24.10 -9.96
CA ASN A 5 -12.58 23.25 -9.35
C ASN A 5 -12.51 23.66 -7.87
N THR A 6 -13.32 23.00 -7.04
CA THR A 6 -13.52 23.32 -5.61
C THR A 6 -12.33 22.93 -4.72
N GLY A 7 -11.20 22.51 -5.30
CA GLY A 7 -10.05 21.99 -4.55
C GLY A 7 -10.30 20.62 -3.89
N LEU A 8 -11.49 20.05 -4.06
CA LEU A 8 -11.86 18.71 -3.57
C LEU A 8 -11.23 17.58 -4.43
N SER A 9 -10.91 17.89 -5.69
CA SER A 9 -10.28 16.98 -6.65
C SER A 9 -8.75 16.88 -6.54
N ASP A 10 -8.14 17.60 -5.58
CA ASP A 10 -6.70 17.49 -5.31
C ASP A 10 -6.40 16.27 -4.42
N VAL A 11 -5.21 15.69 -4.58
CA VAL A 11 -4.78 14.59 -3.72
C VAL A 11 -4.45 15.14 -2.33
N HIS A 12 -5.19 14.69 -1.32
CA HIS A 12 -4.89 14.89 0.08
C HIS A 12 -4.01 13.73 0.56
N TRP A 13 -2.71 13.99 0.68
CA TRP A 13 -1.77 13.00 1.24
C TRP A 13 -2.08 12.75 2.71
N LEU A 14 -2.11 11.47 3.10
CA LEU A 14 -2.07 11.08 4.52
C LEU A 14 -0.85 11.70 5.21
N PRO A 15 -0.82 11.82 6.53
CA PRO A 15 0.35 12.35 7.23
C PRO A 15 1.63 11.57 6.87
N GLY A 16 2.58 12.25 6.22
CA GLY A 16 3.81 11.64 5.69
C GLY A 16 3.70 10.94 4.33
N GLY A 17 2.52 10.89 3.72
CA GLY A 17 2.24 10.20 2.46
C GLY A 17 3.09 10.71 1.28
N ALA A 18 3.29 12.02 1.15
CA ALA A 18 4.16 12.58 0.11
C ALA A 18 5.63 12.10 0.22
N ARG A 19 6.14 12.01 1.47
CA ARG A 19 7.48 11.47 1.75
C ARG A 19 7.55 9.97 1.44
N LEU A 20 6.50 9.23 1.80
CA LEU A 20 6.39 7.80 1.52
C LEU A 20 6.40 7.51 0.00
N VAL A 21 5.66 8.28 -0.78
CA VAL A 21 5.65 8.20 -2.26
C VAL A 21 7.05 8.50 -2.82
N ALA A 22 7.73 9.52 -2.31
CA ALA A 22 9.07 9.87 -2.77
C ALA A 22 10.08 8.74 -2.52
N GLU A 23 10.04 8.13 -1.35
CA GLU A 23 10.92 6.99 -1.01
C GLU A 23 10.59 5.74 -1.83
N ALA A 24 9.31 5.43 -2.03
CA ALA A 24 8.90 4.34 -2.90
C ALA A 24 9.40 4.55 -4.34
N ARG A 25 9.17 5.74 -4.91
CA ARG A 25 9.62 6.10 -6.27
C ARG A 25 11.13 6.02 -6.44
N ALA A 26 11.90 6.40 -5.42
CA ALA A 26 13.36 6.31 -5.45
C ALA A 26 13.88 4.86 -5.47
N GLU A 27 13.10 3.91 -4.93
CA GLU A 27 13.46 2.49 -4.88
C GLU A 27 12.98 1.70 -6.10
N LEU A 28 11.95 2.17 -6.81
CA LEU A 28 11.30 1.42 -7.89
C LEU A 28 12.29 0.84 -8.92
N PRO A 29 12.01 -0.37 -9.46
CA PRO A 29 10.91 -1.26 -9.08
C PRO A 29 11.25 -2.15 -7.87
N GLN A 30 10.27 -2.90 -7.36
CA GLN A 30 10.59 -4.04 -6.49
C GLN A 30 11.56 -5.01 -7.17
N LYS A 31 12.39 -5.66 -6.36
CA LYS A 31 13.07 -6.88 -6.78
C LYS A 31 12.07 -8.02 -6.87
N ASP A 32 12.37 -8.99 -7.73
CA ASP A 32 11.45 -10.09 -8.03
C ASP A 32 11.10 -10.90 -6.77
N GLY A 33 9.84 -10.79 -6.35
CA GLY A 33 9.27 -11.55 -5.23
C GLY A 33 9.30 -10.78 -3.91
N LEU A 34 9.72 -9.51 -3.92
CA LEU A 34 9.98 -8.71 -2.73
C LEU A 34 8.96 -7.58 -2.50
N ALA A 35 7.71 -7.70 -2.97
CA ALA A 35 6.68 -6.67 -2.79
C ALA A 35 6.51 -6.21 -1.34
N ALA A 36 6.40 -7.17 -0.42
CA ALA A 36 6.30 -6.91 1.00
C ALA A 36 7.55 -6.19 1.57
N ALA A 37 8.74 -6.60 1.11
CA ALA A 37 9.99 -6.01 1.56
C ALA A 37 10.20 -4.60 0.98
N PHE A 38 9.74 -4.34 -0.25
CA PHE A 38 9.71 -3.02 -0.86
C PHE A 38 8.85 -2.05 -0.06
N THR A 39 7.62 -2.43 0.29
CA THR A 39 6.71 -1.55 1.04
C THR A 39 7.23 -1.30 2.46
N GLY A 40 7.81 -2.33 3.11
CA GLY A 40 8.52 -2.19 4.39
C GLY A 40 9.73 -1.25 4.32
N LEU A 41 10.54 -1.34 3.27
CA LEU A 41 11.69 -0.46 3.04
C LEU A 41 11.27 0.99 2.87
N ALA A 42 10.25 1.25 2.04
CA ALA A 42 9.71 2.59 1.83
C ALA A 42 9.21 3.20 3.15
N ALA A 43 8.50 2.41 3.98
CA ALA A 43 8.03 2.87 5.29
C ALA A 43 9.18 3.18 6.27
N LEU A 44 10.22 2.34 6.29
CA LEU A 44 11.43 2.57 7.10
C LEU A 44 12.15 3.85 6.68
N ARG A 45 12.40 4.04 5.38
CA ARG A 45 13.08 5.24 4.87
C ARG A 45 12.25 6.51 5.01
N ALA A 46 10.92 6.43 4.87
CA ALA A 46 10.03 7.56 5.12
C ALA A 46 10.01 8.00 6.59
N ALA A 47 10.46 7.13 7.51
CA ALA A 47 10.71 7.44 8.91
C ALA A 47 12.20 7.75 9.21
N ASP A 48 12.99 8.06 8.18
CA ASP A 48 14.42 8.37 8.24
C ASP A 48 15.24 7.25 8.90
N ILE A 49 14.85 6.00 8.64
CA ILE A 49 15.57 4.80 9.07
C ILE A 49 16.37 4.27 7.89
N ALA A 50 17.70 4.34 8.00
CA ALA A 50 18.60 3.87 6.97
C ALA A 50 18.60 2.34 6.90
N VAL A 51 18.00 1.80 5.84
CA VAL A 51 18.10 0.39 5.45
C VAL A 51 18.66 0.33 4.02
N PRO A 52 19.74 -0.43 3.76
CA PRO A 52 20.44 -0.44 2.49
C PRO A 52 19.57 -0.79 1.28
N ASP A 53 18.76 -1.84 1.38
CA ASP A 53 17.96 -2.35 0.26
C ASP A 53 16.81 -3.28 0.71
N GLN A 54 16.05 -3.75 -0.28
CA GLN A 54 14.91 -4.66 -0.08
C GLN A 54 15.35 -6.00 0.50
N ASP A 55 16.58 -6.44 0.25
CA ASP A 55 17.09 -7.72 0.68
C ASP A 55 17.20 -7.80 2.20
N GLU A 56 17.63 -6.72 2.86
CA GLU A 56 17.69 -6.68 4.33
C GLU A 56 16.30 -6.78 4.97
N VAL A 57 15.31 -6.11 4.39
CA VAL A 57 13.92 -6.24 4.85
C VAL A 57 13.41 -7.66 4.61
N ALA A 58 13.70 -8.25 3.44
CA ALA A 58 13.29 -9.60 3.09
C ALA A 58 13.88 -10.65 4.04
N ILE A 59 15.18 -10.58 4.34
CA ILE A 59 15.83 -11.49 5.29
C ILE A 59 15.25 -11.32 6.70
N ALA A 60 15.09 -10.09 7.18
CA ALA A 60 14.51 -9.83 8.49
C ALA A 60 13.04 -10.29 8.60
N ALA A 61 12.30 -10.21 7.49
CA ALA A 61 10.91 -10.65 7.41
C ALA A 61 10.76 -12.18 7.26
N GLY A 62 11.85 -12.88 6.93
CA GLY A 62 11.82 -14.30 6.60
C GLY A 62 11.13 -14.57 5.25
N THR A 63 11.27 -13.65 4.30
CA THR A 63 10.71 -13.78 2.95
C THR A 63 11.31 -15.00 2.24
N VAL A 64 10.43 -15.78 1.61
CA VAL A 64 10.80 -16.84 0.68
C VAL A 64 10.25 -16.46 -0.70
N ARG A 65 11.10 -16.48 -1.71
CA ARG A 65 10.74 -16.09 -3.08
C ARG A 65 10.16 -17.28 -3.85
N ALA A 66 9.35 -16.95 -4.84
CA ALA A 66 8.86 -17.83 -5.90
C ALA A 66 9.00 -17.12 -7.25
N ALA A 67 8.70 -17.84 -8.34
CA ALA A 67 8.50 -17.22 -9.64
C ALA A 67 7.45 -16.09 -9.55
N THR A 68 7.80 -14.90 -10.07
CA THR A 68 6.90 -13.75 -10.04
C THR A 68 6.05 -13.66 -11.29
N SER A 69 4.76 -13.39 -11.10
CA SER A 69 3.89 -12.89 -12.17
C SER A 69 3.97 -11.37 -12.18
N ARG A 70 4.66 -10.81 -13.18
CA ARG A 70 4.84 -9.37 -13.35
C ARG A 70 3.71 -8.77 -14.19
N PRO A 71 3.37 -7.49 -14.00
CA PRO A 71 2.54 -6.76 -14.95
C PRO A 71 3.14 -6.76 -16.36
N ALA A 72 2.30 -6.57 -17.37
CA ALA A 72 2.76 -6.46 -18.74
C ALA A 72 3.75 -5.28 -18.89
N GLY A 73 4.91 -5.55 -19.50
CA GLY A 73 5.96 -4.54 -19.71
C GLY A 73 6.94 -4.38 -18.55
N ALA A 74 6.64 -4.90 -17.35
CA ALA A 74 7.52 -4.77 -16.20
C ALA A 74 8.79 -5.62 -16.34
N LEU A 75 9.94 -4.98 -16.18
CA LEU A 75 11.25 -5.64 -16.19
C LEU A 75 11.46 -6.45 -14.91
N SER A 76 12.20 -7.55 -15.04
CA SER A 76 12.67 -8.32 -13.89
C SER A 76 13.76 -7.51 -13.19
N ARG A 77 13.81 -7.62 -11.86
CA ARG A 77 14.91 -7.07 -11.08
C ARG A 77 15.42 -8.14 -10.12
N ASP A 78 16.55 -8.75 -10.49
CA ASP A 78 17.15 -9.90 -9.81
C ASP A 78 18.55 -9.64 -9.24
N ASP A 79 18.89 -8.37 -9.04
CA ASP A 79 20.15 -7.87 -8.49
C ASP A 79 20.25 -8.04 -6.96
N PHE A 80 20.02 -9.26 -6.46
CA PHE A 80 20.11 -9.57 -5.02
C PHE A 80 21.56 -9.52 -4.53
N ARG A 81 21.79 -8.70 -3.50
CA ARG A 81 23.02 -8.62 -2.73
C ARG A 81 23.07 -9.70 -1.65
N LEU A 82 21.94 -10.02 -1.02
CA LEU A 82 21.85 -11.08 0.00
C LEU A 82 21.12 -12.31 -0.55
N PRO A 83 21.45 -13.52 -0.08
CA PRO A 83 20.81 -14.75 -0.52
C PRO A 83 19.40 -14.87 0.08
N VAL A 84 18.39 -14.33 -0.63
CA VAL A 84 16.99 -14.52 -0.25
C VAL A 84 16.54 -15.94 -0.65
N PRO A 85 15.97 -16.73 0.28
CA PRO A 85 15.51 -18.09 -0.02
C PRO A 85 14.53 -18.16 -1.20
N PHE A 86 14.53 -19.27 -1.92
CA PHE A 86 13.60 -19.56 -3.01
C PHE A 86 12.97 -20.93 -2.81
N ASP A 87 11.63 -20.99 -2.78
CA ASP A 87 10.85 -22.22 -2.68
C ASP A 87 9.42 -21.94 -3.16
N GLU A 88 9.00 -22.56 -4.27
CA GLU A 88 7.66 -22.39 -4.85
C GLU A 88 6.52 -22.79 -3.92
N THR A 89 6.78 -23.67 -2.95
CA THR A 89 5.76 -24.21 -2.03
C THR A 89 5.62 -23.43 -0.74
N ALA A 90 6.70 -22.74 -0.32
CA ALA A 90 6.76 -21.98 0.93
C ALA A 90 6.89 -20.47 0.69
N ALA A 91 6.69 -20.01 -0.54
CA ALA A 91 6.90 -18.62 -0.93
C ALA A 91 5.93 -17.64 -0.27
N GLY A 92 6.42 -16.42 -0.09
CA GLY A 92 5.69 -15.29 0.44
C GLY A 92 6.45 -14.59 1.56
N THR A 93 5.81 -13.55 2.07
CA THR A 93 6.21 -12.86 3.29
C THR A 93 4.98 -12.79 4.17
N SER A 94 5.07 -13.32 5.39
CA SER A 94 3.95 -13.22 6.34
C SER A 94 3.81 -11.79 6.87
N SER A 95 2.57 -11.36 7.12
CA SER A 95 2.28 -10.06 7.75
C SER A 95 3.01 -9.91 9.09
N ALA A 96 3.06 -10.99 9.88
CA ALA A 96 3.80 -11.06 11.14
C ALA A 96 5.32 -10.86 10.95
N GLY A 97 5.88 -11.53 9.95
CA GLY A 97 7.29 -11.46 9.60
C GLY A 97 7.68 -10.05 9.18
N LEU A 98 6.89 -9.43 8.31
CA LEU A 98 7.10 -8.04 7.88
C LEU A 98 6.98 -7.05 9.05
N ALA A 99 5.95 -7.19 9.89
CA ALA A 99 5.78 -6.33 11.06
C ALA A 99 6.97 -6.46 12.03
N ARG A 100 7.46 -7.68 12.26
CA ARG A 100 8.67 -7.93 13.05
C ARG A 100 9.90 -7.30 12.40
N ALA A 101 10.09 -7.45 11.09
CA ALA A 101 11.22 -6.88 10.37
C ALA A 101 11.28 -5.36 10.52
N ILE A 102 10.16 -4.67 10.32
CA ILE A 102 10.07 -3.21 10.46
C ILE A 102 10.43 -2.78 11.89
N ARG A 103 9.89 -3.45 12.92
CA ARG A 103 10.24 -3.18 14.32
C ARG A 103 11.72 -3.38 14.59
N THR A 104 12.27 -4.54 14.21
CA THR A 104 13.68 -4.89 14.42
C THR A 104 14.62 -3.91 13.70
N LEU A 105 14.40 -3.65 12.41
CA LEU A 105 15.24 -2.75 11.62
C LEU A 105 15.11 -1.29 12.08
N SER A 106 13.96 -0.91 12.65
CA SER A 106 13.79 0.41 13.25
C SER A 106 14.48 0.58 14.61
N GLY A 107 14.90 -0.52 15.25
CA GLY A 107 15.32 -0.54 16.65
C GLY A 107 14.16 -0.21 17.60
N GLU A 108 12.97 -0.75 17.33
CA GLU A 108 11.71 -0.51 18.07
C GLU A 108 11.24 0.97 18.08
N ARG A 109 11.79 1.81 17.19
CA ARG A 109 11.33 3.19 17.01
C ARG A 109 9.98 3.28 16.31
N LEU A 110 9.62 2.27 15.53
CA LEU A 110 8.33 2.18 14.86
C LEU A 110 7.43 1.16 15.52
N ALA A 111 6.17 1.51 15.72
CA ALA A 111 5.12 0.54 15.96
C ALA A 111 4.55 0.05 14.63
N VAL A 112 4.16 -1.23 14.62
CA VAL A 112 3.43 -1.83 13.50
C VAL A 112 2.18 -2.46 14.06
N VAL A 113 1.02 -1.93 13.68
CA VAL A 113 -0.29 -2.40 14.12
C VAL A 113 -1.01 -3.02 12.92
N PRO A 114 -1.24 -4.34 12.94
CA PRO A 114 -2.01 -4.99 11.89
C PRO A 114 -3.50 -4.66 12.04
N ALA A 115 -4.19 -4.56 10.90
CA ALA A 115 -5.62 -4.37 10.81
C ALA A 115 -6.20 -5.49 9.91
N LEU A 116 -7.17 -6.21 10.46
CA LEU A 116 -7.81 -7.37 9.84
C LEU A 116 -9.31 -7.35 10.12
N GLY A 117 -10.12 -7.72 9.15
CA GLY A 117 -11.57 -7.77 9.31
C GLY A 117 -12.29 -7.79 7.98
N GLU A 118 -13.56 -7.43 8.03
CA GLU A 118 -14.38 -7.24 6.83
C GLU A 118 -14.06 -5.87 6.22
N TRP A 119 -13.59 -5.88 4.97
CA TRP A 119 -13.24 -4.68 4.24
C TRP A 119 -14.44 -4.19 3.43
N THR A 120 -14.88 -2.98 3.74
CA THR A 120 -15.88 -2.24 2.98
C THR A 120 -15.36 -0.83 2.71
N ALA A 121 -15.97 -0.11 1.77
CA ALA A 121 -15.60 1.28 1.51
C ALA A 121 -15.69 2.16 2.77
N SER A 122 -16.71 1.96 3.62
CA SER A 122 -16.83 2.67 4.89
C SER A 122 -15.74 2.25 5.87
N THR A 123 -15.44 0.96 6.00
CA THR A 123 -14.37 0.47 6.88
C THR A 123 -13.01 1.07 6.50
N VAL A 124 -12.68 1.15 5.22
CA VAL A 124 -11.45 1.77 4.73
C VAL A 124 -11.45 3.27 5.03
N SER A 125 -12.57 3.95 4.77
CA SER A 125 -12.70 5.39 5.02
C SER A 125 -12.56 5.73 6.50
N ASP A 126 -13.22 4.99 7.39
CA ASP A 126 -13.16 5.18 8.85
C ASP A 126 -11.74 4.90 9.38
N LEU A 127 -11.07 3.88 8.84
CA LEU A 127 -9.69 3.61 9.18
C LEU A 127 -8.80 4.79 8.80
N LEU A 128 -8.85 5.26 7.55
CA LEU A 128 -8.03 6.37 7.08
C LEU A 128 -8.35 7.68 7.82
N LEU A 129 -9.63 7.91 8.17
CA LEU A 129 -10.05 9.06 8.95
C LEU A 129 -9.33 9.10 10.31
N GLY A 130 -9.25 7.96 10.99
CA GLY A 130 -8.56 7.82 12.28
C GLY A 130 -7.04 8.04 12.24
N LEU A 131 -6.43 8.07 11.06
CA LEU A 131 -4.98 8.27 10.90
C LEU A 131 -4.57 9.74 10.72
N TRP A 132 -5.49 10.65 10.41
CA TRP A 132 -5.17 12.05 10.08
C TRP A 132 -4.56 12.85 11.23
N GLU A 133 -4.86 12.48 12.47
CA GLU A 133 -4.33 13.14 13.67
C GLU A 133 -2.89 12.71 14.00
N LEU A 134 -2.34 11.73 13.28
CA LEU A 134 -0.97 11.27 13.47
C LEU A 134 0.03 12.20 12.76
N PRO A 135 1.23 12.42 13.31
CA PRO A 135 2.26 13.21 12.61
C PRO A 135 2.76 12.54 11.32
N ARG A 136 2.77 11.21 11.31
CA ARG A 136 3.23 10.38 10.19
C ARG A 136 2.63 8.98 10.31
N VAL A 137 2.18 8.42 9.20
CA VAL A 137 1.75 7.04 9.09
C VAL A 137 2.05 6.48 7.70
N ALA A 138 2.51 5.24 7.64
CA ALA A 138 2.55 4.46 6.41
C ALA A 138 1.50 3.35 6.48
N VAL A 139 0.70 3.23 5.43
CA VAL A 139 -0.36 2.22 5.29
C VAL A 139 0.10 1.21 4.25
N LEU A 140 0.52 0.03 4.71
CA LEU A 140 0.95 -1.07 3.84
C LEU A 140 -0.23 -2.00 3.66
N ALA A 141 -0.74 -2.08 2.44
CA ALA A 141 -1.90 -2.91 2.11
C ALA A 141 -1.45 -4.19 1.41
N ARG A 142 -2.05 -5.32 1.80
CA ARG A 142 -2.00 -6.55 1.02
C ARG A 142 -3.37 -6.76 0.39
N LEU A 143 -3.41 -6.84 -0.94
CA LEU A 143 -4.65 -6.90 -1.71
C LEU A 143 -4.52 -7.79 -2.94
N ASP A 144 -5.64 -8.25 -3.48
CA ASP A 144 -5.69 -8.86 -4.81
C ASP A 144 -5.73 -7.76 -5.89
N PRO A 145 -4.69 -7.63 -6.74
CA PRO A 145 -4.69 -6.65 -7.83
C PRO A 145 -5.79 -6.88 -8.86
N ALA A 146 -6.40 -8.07 -8.89
CA ALA A 146 -7.51 -8.42 -9.77
C ALA A 146 -8.74 -7.53 -9.58
N GLU A 147 -8.99 -7.12 -8.34
CA GLU A 147 -10.14 -6.32 -7.92
C GLU A 147 -9.93 -4.83 -8.21
N LEU A 148 -8.69 -4.42 -8.49
CA LEU A 148 -8.38 -3.04 -8.82
C LEU A 148 -8.80 -2.69 -10.26
N GLY A 149 -8.95 -1.38 -10.45
CA GLY A 149 -9.06 -0.75 -11.75
C GLY A 149 -7.79 -0.90 -12.57
N ALA A 150 -7.94 -0.80 -13.89
CA ALA A 150 -6.79 -0.78 -14.77
C ALA A 150 -5.89 0.42 -14.43
N PRO A 151 -4.56 0.24 -14.31
CA PRO A 151 -3.65 1.36 -13.99
C PRO A 151 -3.66 2.47 -15.05
N ASP A 152 -4.10 2.16 -16.26
CA ASP A 152 -4.29 3.08 -17.39
C ASP A 152 -5.73 3.61 -17.49
N THR A 153 -6.54 3.48 -16.43
CA THR A 153 -7.88 4.09 -16.36
C THR A 153 -7.76 5.59 -16.65
N PRO A 154 -8.50 6.12 -17.65
CA PRO A 154 -8.40 7.52 -18.01
C PRO A 154 -8.73 8.44 -16.83
N GLU A 155 -7.94 9.49 -16.63
CA GLU A 155 -8.15 10.48 -15.56
C GLU A 155 -9.58 11.04 -15.57
N ARG A 156 -10.16 11.30 -16.75
CA ARG A 156 -11.54 11.78 -16.86
C ARG A 156 -12.55 10.81 -16.24
N ALA A 157 -12.37 9.49 -16.40
CA ALA A 157 -13.26 8.50 -15.84
C ALA A 157 -13.15 8.45 -14.30
N LEU A 158 -11.95 8.70 -13.76
CA LEU A 158 -11.74 8.83 -12.31
C LEU A 158 -12.41 10.10 -11.76
N LEU A 159 -12.32 11.23 -12.48
CA LEU A 159 -13.02 12.46 -12.13
C LEU A 159 -14.55 12.30 -12.20
N ASP A 160 -15.06 11.61 -13.23
CA ASP A 160 -16.50 11.31 -13.33
C ASP A 160 -16.97 10.44 -12.16
N TYR A 161 -16.15 9.48 -11.70
CA TYR A 161 -16.44 8.70 -10.50
C TYR A 161 -16.52 9.57 -9.22
N LEU A 162 -15.61 10.54 -9.05
CA LEU A 162 -15.70 11.48 -7.92
C LEU A 162 -17.02 12.27 -7.93
N ASP A 163 -17.50 12.66 -9.10
CA ASP A 163 -18.71 13.46 -9.26
C ASP A 163 -20.01 12.64 -9.17
N THR A 164 -19.98 11.37 -9.59
CA THR A 164 -21.20 10.55 -9.78
C THR A 164 -21.28 9.32 -8.89
N GLY A 165 -20.18 8.91 -8.28
CA GLY A 165 -20.08 7.67 -7.50
C GLY A 165 -20.13 6.39 -8.33
N ILE A 166 -20.22 6.49 -9.66
CA ILE A 166 -20.28 5.33 -10.56
C ILE A 166 -18.86 4.89 -10.91
N PRO A 167 -18.39 3.70 -10.48
CA PRO A 167 -17.03 3.27 -10.76
C PRO A 167 -16.77 3.11 -12.27
N PRO A 168 -15.55 3.41 -12.74
CA PRO A 168 -15.17 3.15 -14.13
C PRO A 168 -15.33 1.65 -14.47
N LEU A 169 -15.40 1.27 -15.75
CA LEU A 169 -15.47 -0.16 -16.14
C LEU A 169 -14.11 -0.72 -16.59
N TRP A 170 -13.03 0.04 -16.37
CA TRP A 170 -11.67 -0.37 -16.70
C TRP A 170 -11.14 -1.29 -15.62
N THR A 171 -11.15 -2.60 -15.88
CA THR A 171 -10.66 -3.60 -14.93
C THR A 171 -9.19 -3.90 -15.16
N ASN A 172 -8.45 -4.10 -14.07
CA ASN A 172 -7.07 -4.57 -14.17
C ASN A 172 -7.04 -5.93 -14.88
N ARG A 173 -6.02 -6.20 -15.68
CA ARG A 173 -5.81 -7.49 -16.37
C ARG A 173 -4.73 -8.34 -15.71
N TRP A 174 -3.92 -7.74 -14.85
CA TRP A 174 -2.89 -8.46 -14.12
C TRP A 174 -3.55 -9.32 -13.03
N ARG A 175 -3.20 -10.61 -13.01
CA ARG A 175 -3.72 -11.62 -12.09
C ARG A 175 -2.54 -12.42 -11.53
N PRO A 176 -1.78 -11.86 -10.58
CA PRO A 176 -0.73 -12.63 -9.93
C PRO A 176 -1.36 -13.79 -9.12
N PRO A 177 -0.65 -14.92 -8.94
CA PRO A 177 -1.19 -16.08 -8.23
C PRO A 177 -1.35 -15.86 -6.72
N ALA A 178 -0.80 -14.76 -6.18
CA ALA A 178 -0.88 -14.39 -4.78
C ALA A 178 -1.19 -12.89 -4.66
N PRO A 179 -1.87 -12.46 -3.58
CA PRO A 179 -2.09 -11.06 -3.25
C PRO A 179 -0.78 -10.26 -3.21
N HIS A 180 -0.84 -9.04 -3.75
CA HIS A 180 0.27 -8.12 -3.89
C HIS A 180 0.35 -7.17 -2.69
N HIS A 181 1.51 -6.58 -2.47
CA HIS A 181 1.69 -5.54 -1.45
C HIS A 181 1.85 -4.18 -2.12
N VAL A 182 1.09 -3.20 -1.64
CA VAL A 182 1.13 -1.81 -2.09
C VAL A 182 1.12 -0.87 -0.89
N LEU A 183 1.31 0.43 -1.11
CA LEU A 183 1.08 1.45 -0.08
C LEU A 183 -0.20 2.24 -0.43
N ILE A 184 -0.89 2.74 0.58
CA ILE A 184 -1.93 3.75 0.43
C ILE A 184 -1.38 5.06 1.00
N ALA A 185 -1.24 6.08 0.15
CA ALA A 185 -0.53 7.30 0.53
C ALA A 185 -1.42 8.54 0.61
N GLY A 186 -2.57 8.53 -0.07
CA GLY A 186 -3.43 9.70 -0.16
C GLY A 186 -4.86 9.35 -0.53
N VAL A 187 -5.72 10.36 -0.44
CA VAL A 187 -7.14 10.29 -0.79
C VAL A 187 -7.51 11.48 -1.65
N ARG A 188 -8.49 11.32 -2.52
CA ARG A 188 -9.11 12.40 -3.28
C ARG A 188 -10.62 12.26 -3.13
N LEU A 189 -11.27 13.35 -2.74
CA LEU A 189 -12.64 13.33 -2.28
C LEU A 189 -13.55 14.00 -3.31
N GLY A 190 -14.54 13.26 -3.77
CA GLY A 190 -15.56 13.74 -4.70
C GLY A 190 -16.83 14.16 -3.97
N ALA A 191 -17.81 14.61 -4.75
CA ALA A 191 -19.17 14.79 -4.23
C ALA A 191 -19.83 13.44 -3.87
N GLU A 192 -19.56 12.41 -4.67
CA GLU A 192 -20.22 11.10 -4.58
C GLU A 192 -19.22 9.92 -4.49
N GLY A 193 -17.95 10.12 -4.87
CA GLY A 193 -16.92 9.08 -4.88
C GLY A 193 -15.67 9.42 -4.05
N THR A 194 -14.88 8.40 -3.69
CA THR A 194 -13.58 8.57 -3.03
C THR A 194 -12.51 7.74 -3.72
N LEU A 195 -11.44 8.38 -4.16
CA LEU A 195 -10.28 7.71 -4.72
C LEU A 195 -9.17 7.60 -3.68
N LEU A 196 -8.48 6.46 -3.65
CA LEU A 196 -7.26 6.25 -2.88
C LEU A 196 -6.06 6.26 -3.83
N SER A 197 -5.02 7.00 -3.46
CA SER A 197 -3.74 6.98 -4.18
C SER A 197 -2.93 5.77 -3.73
N VAL A 198 -2.96 4.72 -4.56
CA VAL A 198 -2.20 3.49 -4.39
C VAL A 198 -0.79 3.71 -4.94
N VAL A 199 0.21 3.37 -4.14
CA VAL A 199 1.62 3.33 -4.55
C VAL A 199 2.01 1.87 -4.71
N ASP A 200 2.04 1.42 -5.96
CA ASP A 200 2.48 0.10 -6.35
C ASP A 200 4.01 0.02 -6.38
N THR A 201 4.51 -1.19 -6.41
CA THR A 201 5.93 -1.54 -6.41
C THR A 201 6.49 -1.72 -7.83
N TYR A 202 5.64 -1.63 -8.86
CA TYR A 202 6.04 -1.57 -10.27
C TYR A 202 5.80 -0.19 -10.85
N ARG A 203 6.82 0.33 -11.55
CA ARG A 203 6.77 1.67 -12.15
C ARG A 203 5.76 1.79 -13.29
N GLU A 204 5.46 0.67 -13.95
CA GLU A 204 4.58 0.57 -15.12
C GLU A 204 3.09 0.73 -14.75
N LEU A 205 2.75 0.64 -13.46
CA LEU A 205 1.39 0.78 -12.97
C LEU A 205 1.12 2.25 -12.61
N GLY A 206 0.38 2.94 -13.48
CA GLY A 206 0.03 4.35 -13.30
C GLY A 206 1.17 5.33 -13.61
N ASP A 207 1.20 6.46 -12.90
CA ASP A 207 2.28 7.44 -12.97
C ASP A 207 3.43 7.04 -12.05
N ASN A 208 4.40 6.32 -12.62
CA ASN A 208 5.61 5.87 -11.91
C ASN A 208 5.26 5.14 -10.62
N GLY A 209 4.41 4.12 -10.72
CA GLY A 209 3.94 3.32 -9.59
C GLY A 209 2.86 3.98 -8.75
N VAL A 210 2.30 5.13 -9.13
CA VAL A 210 1.17 5.74 -8.41
C VAL A 210 -0.07 5.73 -9.30
N HIS A 211 -1.16 5.14 -8.81
CA HIS A 211 -2.44 5.16 -9.49
C HIS A 211 -3.59 5.32 -8.49
N ASP A 212 -4.58 6.11 -8.89
CA ASP A 212 -5.78 6.33 -8.08
C ASP A 212 -6.79 5.20 -8.30
N GLN A 213 -7.44 4.75 -7.23
CA GLN A 213 -8.38 3.63 -7.23
C GLN A 213 -9.65 3.98 -6.46
N PRO A 214 -10.86 3.68 -6.99
CA PRO A 214 -12.10 3.72 -6.23
C PRO A 214 -11.98 2.96 -4.92
N VAL A 215 -12.45 3.56 -3.82
CA VAL A 215 -12.34 2.98 -2.47
C VAL A 215 -13.04 1.62 -2.39
N GLU A 216 -14.12 1.40 -3.15
CA GLU A 216 -14.86 0.14 -3.20
C GLU A 216 -14.01 -0.99 -3.79
N TRP A 217 -13.21 -0.68 -4.81
CA TRP A 217 -12.33 -1.65 -5.46
C TRP A 217 -11.13 -2.01 -4.59
N VAL A 218 -10.56 -1.00 -3.91
CA VAL A 218 -9.51 -1.28 -2.92
C VAL A 218 -10.08 -2.13 -1.78
N ALA A 219 -11.26 -1.79 -1.26
CA ALA A 219 -11.92 -2.57 -0.21
C ALA A 219 -12.20 -4.02 -0.66
N ALA A 220 -12.69 -4.22 -1.88
CA ALA A 220 -12.95 -5.56 -2.43
C ALA A 220 -11.68 -6.42 -2.54
N GLY A 221 -10.54 -5.80 -2.91
CA GLY A 221 -9.27 -6.50 -3.02
C GLY A 221 -8.52 -6.69 -1.70
N LEU A 222 -8.81 -5.88 -0.67
CA LEU A 222 -8.04 -5.87 0.58
C LEU A 222 -8.16 -7.19 1.35
N GLU A 223 -7.00 -7.71 1.75
CA GLU A 223 -6.90 -8.87 2.66
C GLU A 223 -6.46 -8.41 4.05
N SER A 224 -5.44 -7.55 4.11
CA SER A 224 -4.91 -7.02 5.36
C SER A 224 -4.21 -5.68 5.17
N VAL A 225 -4.07 -4.94 6.27
CA VAL A 225 -3.29 -3.70 6.33
C VAL A 225 -2.32 -3.77 7.51
N LEU A 226 -1.09 -3.28 7.32
CA LEU A 226 -0.18 -2.93 8.39
C LEU A 226 -0.07 -1.40 8.47
N LEU A 227 -0.38 -0.86 9.64
CA LEU A 227 -0.18 0.56 9.94
C LEU A 227 1.15 0.75 10.65
N VAL A 228 1.97 1.67 10.15
CA VAL A 228 3.31 1.94 10.67
C VAL A 228 3.43 3.41 11.07
N ALA A 229 3.75 3.67 12.33
CA ALA A 229 4.01 5.02 12.86
C ALA A 229 5.11 4.97 13.93
N ASP A 230 5.50 6.13 14.48
CA ASP A 230 6.41 6.15 15.63
C ASP A 230 5.80 5.35 16.80
N SER A 231 6.64 4.63 17.54
CA SER A 231 6.18 3.65 18.54
C SER A 231 5.33 4.24 19.66
N ARG A 232 5.53 5.52 19.99
CA ARG A 232 4.69 6.28 20.94
C ARG A 232 3.22 6.42 20.51
N HIS A 233 2.91 6.19 19.23
CA HIS A 233 1.56 6.28 18.68
C HIS A 233 0.88 4.90 18.47
N ALA A 234 1.46 3.81 19.01
CA ALA A 234 0.92 2.46 18.87
C ALA A 234 -0.55 2.34 19.34
N GLU A 235 -0.90 2.99 20.45
CA GLU A 235 -2.27 2.97 20.98
C GLU A 235 -3.25 3.71 20.07
N ALA A 236 -2.84 4.86 19.52
CA ALA A 236 -3.65 5.62 18.57
C ALA A 236 -3.90 4.82 17.28
N LEU A 237 -2.89 4.09 16.78
CA LEU A 237 -3.07 3.17 15.66
C LEU A 237 -4.09 2.07 15.98
N ALA A 238 -3.96 1.41 17.13
CA ALA A 238 -4.88 0.36 17.55
C ALA A 238 -6.32 0.89 17.74
N GLN A 239 -6.46 2.11 18.24
CA GLN A 239 -7.75 2.78 18.38
C GLN A 239 -8.39 3.07 17.03
N ALA A 240 -7.62 3.54 16.04
CA ALA A 240 -8.12 3.76 14.68
C ALA A 240 -8.62 2.44 14.04
N VAL A 241 -7.87 1.34 14.22
CA VAL A 241 -8.29 0.00 13.78
C VAL A 241 -9.61 -0.41 14.44
N SER A 242 -9.72 -0.26 15.76
CA SER A 242 -10.94 -0.61 16.51
C SER A 242 -12.13 0.25 16.11
N TYR A 243 -11.93 1.55 15.92
CA TYR A 243 -12.98 2.49 15.50
C TYR A 243 -13.56 2.12 14.12
N ALA A 244 -12.71 1.68 13.19
CA ALA A 244 -13.13 1.18 11.89
C ALA A 244 -13.84 -0.19 11.95
N GLY A 245 -14.04 -0.78 13.14
CA GLY A 245 -14.63 -2.11 13.30
C GLY A 245 -13.68 -3.27 12.96
N LEU A 246 -12.38 -2.98 12.82
CA LEU A 246 -11.35 -3.96 12.51
C LEU A 246 -10.71 -4.49 13.80
N ARG A 247 -9.96 -5.58 13.67
CA ARG A 247 -9.24 -6.20 14.79
C ARG A 247 -7.74 -6.06 14.59
N THR A 248 -7.05 -5.79 15.69
CA THR A 248 -5.61 -5.98 15.78
C THR A 248 -5.31 -7.46 15.95
N GLY A 249 -4.58 -8.07 15.03
CA GLY A 249 -4.21 -9.49 15.11
C GLY A 249 -3.21 -9.87 14.03
N VAL A 250 -2.60 -11.05 14.16
CA VAL A 250 -1.71 -11.60 13.14
C VAL A 250 -2.53 -12.56 12.28
N SER A 251 -2.55 -12.36 10.96
CA SER A 251 -3.04 -13.35 10.00
C SER A 251 -1.94 -14.35 9.68
#